data_AF-A0A2V5MF42-F1
#
_entry.id   AF-A0A2V5MF42-F1
#
_cell.length_a   1.000
_cell.length_b   1.000
_cell.length_c   1.000
_cell.angle_alpha   90.00
_cell.angle_beta   90.00
_cell.angle_gamma   90.00
#
_symmetry.space_group_name_H-M   'P 1'
#
loop_
_entity.id
_entity.type
_entity.pdbx_description
1 polymer ?
#
loop_
_entity_poly.entity_id
_entity_poly.type
_entity_poly.pdbx_seq_one_letter_code
_entity_poly.pdbx_strand_id
1 'polypeptide(L)'
;MIAHLNLDDRLSILRAGDPSRSWNSLDDQRVCVLCGRKFKGRQVDIRRLPGGKFKVCCPTLGCLSTPHQWRYATLPVVANPDKKQWRRVLPNKQQRRLPESTLRMQPCRI
;
A
#
# COMPACT_ATOMS: atom_id res chain seq x y z
N MET A 1 23.79 1.71 -10.73
CA MET A 1 24.45 0.41 -10.45
C MET A 1 23.54 -0.42 -9.58
N ILE A 2 23.04 -1.55 -10.11
CA ILE A 2 22.32 -2.54 -9.32
C ILE A 2 23.38 -3.28 -8.51
N ALA A 3 23.31 -3.26 -7.19
CA ALA A 3 24.25 -4.01 -6.38
C ALA A 3 23.98 -5.51 -6.58
N HIS A 4 25.00 -6.27 -7.01
CA HIS A 4 24.95 -7.74 -6.95
C HIS A 4 25.01 -8.14 -5.48
N LEU A 5 23.83 -8.32 -4.87
CA LEU A 5 23.65 -8.73 -3.49
C LEU A 5 23.29 -10.21 -3.48
N ASN A 6 23.87 -10.97 -2.55
CA ASN A 6 23.42 -12.32 -2.26
C ASN A 6 21.96 -12.29 -1.78
N LEU A 7 21.25 -13.41 -1.92
CA LEU A 7 19.83 -13.50 -1.56
C LEU A 7 19.61 -13.19 -0.05
N ASP A 8 20.50 -13.66 0.81
CA ASP A 8 20.45 -13.40 2.27
C ASP A 8 20.72 -11.94 2.60
N ASP A 9 21.72 -11.32 1.97
CA ASP A 9 22.01 -9.89 2.14
C ASP A 9 20.81 -9.04 1.68
N ARG A 10 20.22 -9.43 0.55
CA ARG A 10 19.04 -8.79 0.00
C ARG A 10 17.88 -8.84 1.00
N LEU A 11 17.59 -10.01 1.57
CA LEU A 11 16.53 -10.17 2.56
C LEU A 11 16.82 -9.33 3.81
N SER A 12 18.07 -9.32 4.27
CA SER A 12 18.52 -8.53 5.42
C SER A 12 18.33 -7.03 5.18
N ILE A 13 18.68 -6.53 3.99
CA ILE A 13 18.48 -5.13 3.60
C ILE A 13 16.98 -4.79 3.53
N LEU A 14 16.14 -5.68 2.99
CA LEU A 14 14.70 -5.46 2.95
C LEU A 14 14.08 -5.39 4.35
N ARG A 15 14.52 -6.26 5.27
CA ARG A 15 14.10 -6.24 6.68
C ARG A 15 14.53 -4.94 7.37
N ALA A 16 15.76 -4.49 7.14
CA ALA A 16 16.25 -3.22 7.69
C ALA A 16 15.54 -1.99 7.10
N GLY A 17 15.13 -2.05 5.83
CA GLY A 17 14.43 -0.95 5.14
C GLY A 17 12.94 -0.84 5.47
N ASP A 18 12.31 -1.91 5.96
CA ASP A 18 10.90 -1.92 6.40
C ASP A 18 10.75 -2.60 7.77
N PRO A 19 11.17 -1.93 8.86
CA PRO A 19 11.11 -2.52 10.20
C PRO A 19 9.67 -2.69 10.70
N SER A 20 8.71 -1.94 10.13
CA SER A 20 7.31 -1.99 10.54
C SER A 20 6.57 -3.23 10.04
N ARG A 21 7.02 -3.78 8.90
CA ARG A 21 6.36 -4.85 8.18
C ARG A 21 7.42 -5.78 7.61
N SER A 22 7.98 -6.60 8.49
CA SER A 22 9.07 -7.52 8.18
C SER A 22 8.83 -8.34 6.90
N TRP A 23 9.91 -8.48 6.13
CA TRP A 23 10.01 -9.42 5.02
C TRP A 23 10.47 -10.77 5.56
N ASN A 24 9.63 -11.79 5.49
CA ASN A 24 9.96 -13.15 5.93
C ASN A 24 10.73 -13.89 4.84
N SER A 25 10.31 -13.69 3.58
CA SER A 25 10.95 -14.27 2.39
C SER A 25 11.07 -13.24 1.27
N LEU A 26 12.00 -13.47 0.34
CA LEU A 26 12.08 -12.69 -0.89
C LEU A 26 10.88 -12.91 -1.82
N ASP A 27 10.09 -13.95 -1.59
CA ASP A 27 8.86 -14.25 -2.33
C ASP A 27 7.62 -13.56 -1.77
N ASP A 28 7.75 -12.89 -0.62
CA ASP A 28 6.68 -12.07 -0.06
C ASP A 28 6.29 -11.00 -1.09
N GLN A 29 4.99 -10.74 -1.18
CA GLN A 29 4.43 -9.83 -2.17
C GLN A 29 3.90 -8.56 -1.51
N ARG A 30 4.22 -7.43 -2.12
CA ARG A 30 3.75 -6.11 -1.72
C ARG A 30 3.12 -5.39 -2.89
N VAL A 31 2.25 -4.44 -2.57
CA VAL A 31 1.63 -3.54 -3.52
C VAL A 31 2.06 -2.12 -3.20
N CYS A 32 2.59 -1.42 -4.20
CA CYS A 32 2.89 0.00 -4.09
C CYS A 32 1.60 0.81 -4.07
N VAL A 33 1.41 1.68 -3.08
CA VAL A 33 0.24 2.58 -3.04
C VAL A 33 0.31 3.66 -4.12
N LEU A 34 1.51 4.09 -4.53
CA LEU A 34 1.66 5.16 -5.53
C LEU A 34 1.40 4.69 -6.96
N CYS A 35 2.02 3.57 -7.38
CA CYS A 35 1.89 3.08 -8.75
C CYS A 35 0.95 1.87 -8.90
N GLY A 36 0.39 1.35 -7.80
CA GLY A 36 -0.49 0.18 -7.80
C GLY A 36 0.18 -1.15 -8.16
N ARG A 37 1.49 -1.15 -8.49
CA ARG A 37 2.20 -2.35 -8.94
C ARG A 37 2.36 -3.34 -7.79
N LYS A 38 2.05 -4.61 -8.07
CA LYS A 38 2.39 -5.76 -7.23
C LYS A 38 3.80 -6.25 -7.57
N PHE A 39 4.61 -6.49 -6.55
CA PHE A 39 5.99 -6.96 -6.73
C PHE A 39 6.42 -7.87 -5.58
N LYS A 40 7.45 -8.68 -5.85
CA LYS A 40 8.12 -9.54 -4.86
C LYS A 40 9.37 -8.87 -4.30
N GLY A 41 9.85 -9.34 -3.15
CA GLY A 41 11.11 -8.90 -2.54
C GLY A 41 12.32 -9.05 -3.48
N ARG A 42 12.35 -10.10 -4.31
CA ARG A 42 13.36 -10.30 -5.38
C ARG A 42 13.39 -9.19 -6.44
N GLN A 43 12.28 -8.49 -6.63
CA GLN A 43 12.15 -7.47 -7.68
C GLN A 43 12.46 -6.07 -7.19
N VAL A 44 12.34 -5.81 -5.88
CA VAL A 44 12.58 -4.51 -5.25
C VAL A 44 13.89 -3.84 -5.71
N ASP A 45 13.87 -2.55 -6.00
CA ASP A 45 15.10 -1.87 -6.39
C ASP A 45 15.90 -1.51 -5.13
N ILE A 46 17.12 -2.06 -5.00
CA ILE A 46 18.01 -1.78 -3.87
C ILE A 46 19.18 -0.96 -4.38
N ARG A 47 19.26 0.28 -3.90
CA ARG A 47 20.30 1.24 -4.28
C ARG A 47 21.29 1.39 -3.15
N ARG A 48 22.58 1.24 -3.46
CA ARG A 48 23.67 1.57 -2.54
C ARG A 48 23.88 3.08 -2.56
N LEU A 49 23.81 3.71 -1.39
CA LEU A 49 24.11 5.12 -1.19
C LEU A 49 25.58 5.31 -0.79
N PRO A 50 26.14 6.52 -0.99
CA PRO A 50 27.43 6.89 -0.40
C PRO A 50 27.42 6.65 1.12
N GLY A 51 28.53 6.14 1.66
CA GLY A 51 28.65 5.80 3.08
C GLY A 51 28.09 4.41 3.45
N GLY A 52 27.92 3.51 2.47
CA GLY A 52 27.59 2.10 2.72
C GLY A 52 26.15 1.82 3.11
N LYS A 53 25.28 2.83 3.10
CA LYS A 53 23.85 2.68 3.38
C LYS A 53 23.12 2.10 2.17
N PHE A 54 22.04 1.38 2.41
CA PHE A 54 21.16 0.87 1.35
C PHE A 54 19.81 1.56 1.41
N LYS A 55 19.27 1.90 0.24
CA LYS A 55 17.93 2.44 0.07
C LYS A 55 17.08 1.44 -0.70
N VAL A 56 15.90 1.19 -0.15
CA VAL A 56 14.92 0.25 -0.68
C VAL A 56 13.84 1.04 -1.43
N CYS A 57 13.67 0.78 -2.72
CA CYS A 57 12.86 1.56 -3.66
C CYS A 57 11.89 0.68 -4.46
N CYS A 58 10.83 1.29 -4.98
CA CYS A 58 9.89 0.60 -5.87
C CYS A 58 10.61 0.07 -7.12
N PRO A 59 10.29 -1.15 -7.60
CA PRO A 59 10.84 -1.66 -8.86
C PRO A 59 10.30 -0.95 -10.12
N THR A 60 9.35 -0.04 -9.97
CA THR A 60 8.77 0.71 -11.09
C THR A 60 9.66 1.90 -11.41
N LEU A 61 10.11 2.00 -12.66
CA LEU A 61 10.92 3.13 -13.10
C LEU A 61 10.17 4.45 -12.88
N GLY A 62 10.83 5.41 -12.24
CA GLY A 62 10.25 6.72 -11.91
C GLY A 62 9.32 6.74 -10.70
N CYS A 63 9.02 5.60 -10.07
CA CYS A 63 8.21 5.59 -8.85
C CYS A 63 9.08 5.93 -7.63
N LEU A 64 8.72 6.99 -6.92
CA LEU A 64 9.41 7.46 -5.72
C LEU A 64 8.91 6.81 -4.43
N SER A 65 8.23 5.65 -4.52
CA SER A 65 7.60 5.08 -3.34
C SER A 65 8.61 4.52 -2.35
N THR A 66 8.33 4.75 -1.08
CA THR A 66 9.11 4.26 0.06
C THR A 66 8.42 3.06 0.71
N PRO A 67 9.14 2.25 1.51
CA PRO A 67 8.55 1.08 2.17
C PRO A 67 7.30 1.37 3.00
N HIS A 68 7.18 2.57 3.59
CA HIS A 68 5.98 3.00 4.30
C HIS A 68 4.71 3.03 3.44
N GLN A 69 4.86 3.21 2.12
CA GLN A 69 3.78 3.26 1.13
C GLN A 69 3.53 1.90 0.48
N TRP A 70 4.07 0.82 1.04
CA TRP A 70 3.85 -0.53 0.56
C TRP A 70 2.88 -1.26 1.47
N ARG A 71 1.84 -1.85 0.87
CA ARG A 71 0.87 -2.67 1.58
C ARG A 71 1.16 -4.14 1.31
N TYR A 72 0.78 -5.01 2.24
CA TYR A 72 0.70 -6.44 1.93
C TYR A 72 -0.17 -6.61 0.69
N ALA A 73 0.27 -7.44 -0.24
CA ALA A 73 -0.64 -7.94 -1.25
C ALA A 73 -1.69 -8.76 -0.49
N THR A 74 -2.87 -8.17 -0.22
CA THR A 74 -4.02 -8.94 0.21
C THR A 74 -4.16 -10.09 -0.76
N LEU A 75 -4.39 -11.30 -0.22
CA LEU A 75 -4.64 -12.50 -1.02
C LEU A 75 -5.51 -12.10 -2.21
N PRO A 76 -5.20 -12.58 -3.43
CA PRO A 76 -6.09 -12.31 -4.54
C PRO A 76 -7.47 -12.75 -4.07
N VAL A 77 -8.39 -11.78 -3.91
CA VAL A 77 -9.80 -12.11 -4.04
C VAL A 77 -9.81 -12.79 -5.40
N VAL A 78 -10.04 -14.10 -5.40
CA VAL A 78 -10.26 -14.85 -6.63
C VAL A 78 -11.39 -14.08 -7.30
N ALA A 79 -11.02 -13.24 -8.26
CA ALA A 79 -11.96 -12.51 -9.07
C ALA A 79 -12.56 -13.59 -9.93
N ASN A 80 -13.60 -14.25 -9.41
CA ASN A 80 -14.45 -15.09 -10.22
C ASN A 80 -14.90 -14.18 -11.36
N PRO A 81 -14.51 -14.44 -12.62
CA PRO A 81 -14.77 -13.55 -13.74
C PRO A 81 -16.23 -13.64 -14.21
N ASP A 82 -17.17 -13.75 -13.26
CA ASP A 82 -18.59 -13.51 -13.50
C ASP A 82 -18.95 -12.16 -12.88
N LYS A 83 -18.57 -11.10 -13.60
CA LYS A 83 -19.04 -9.74 -13.33
C LYS A 83 -19.47 -9.14 -14.67
N LYS A 84 -20.59 -9.61 -15.20
CA LYS A 84 -21.30 -8.85 -16.23
C LYS A 84 -21.66 -7.48 -15.65
N GLN A 85 -20.98 -6.50 -16.20
CA GLN A 85 -21.31 -5.09 -16.29
C GLN A 85 -22.80 -4.78 -16.07
N TRP A 86 -23.12 -4.13 -14.95
CA TRP A 86 -24.27 -3.23 -14.90
C TRP A 86 -23.82 -1.89 -14.32
N ARG A 87 -23.49 -0.97 -15.24
CA ARG A 87 -23.67 0.47 -14.98
C ARG A 87 -25.18 0.72 -14.98
N ARG A 88 -25.74 1.19 -13.88
CA ARG A 88 -26.95 2.02 -13.83
C ARG A 88 -26.69 3.10 -12.78
N VAL A 89 -26.20 4.26 -13.24
CA VAL A 89 -27.00 5.50 -13.34
C VAL A 89 -27.65 5.83 -12.00
N LEU A 90 -27.09 6.83 -11.31
CA LEU A 90 -27.77 7.55 -10.24
C LEU A 90 -29.03 8.22 -10.81
N PRO A 91 -30.12 8.25 -10.03
CA PRO A 91 -30.92 9.46 -9.97
C PRO A 91 -31.00 9.99 -8.55
N ASN A 92 -30.74 11.29 -8.48
CA ASN A 92 -30.88 12.15 -7.32
C ASN A 92 -32.36 12.36 -6.97
N LYS A 93 -32.65 12.48 -5.66
CA LYS A 93 -33.57 13.42 -5.00
C LYS A 93 -34.64 12.85 -4.05
N GLN A 94 -34.70 13.55 -2.92
CA GLN A 94 -35.85 13.92 -2.10
C GLN A 94 -36.42 12.93 -1.06
N GLN A 95 -35.98 13.15 0.19
CA GLN A 95 -36.81 13.63 1.31
C GLN A 95 -38.01 12.76 1.72
N ARG A 96 -37.95 12.21 2.95
CA ARG A 96 -39.11 12.16 3.85
C ARG A 96 -38.68 11.92 5.32
N ARG A 97 -38.86 13.00 6.11
CA ARG A 97 -39.27 13.12 7.53
C ARG A 97 -38.42 12.51 8.68
N LEU A 98 -37.94 13.42 9.53
CA LEU A 98 -37.76 13.26 10.99
C LEU A 98 -39.11 12.97 11.70
N PRO A 99 -39.09 12.45 12.94
CA PRO A 99 -39.13 13.31 14.13
C PRO A 99 -37.97 12.99 15.08
N GLU A 100 -37.20 14.00 15.48
CA GLU A 100 -37.36 14.73 16.73
C GLU A 100 -37.09 13.85 17.95
N SER A 101 -35.87 13.96 18.48
CA SER A 101 -35.64 13.68 19.90
C SER A 101 -34.57 14.65 20.40
N THR A 102 -35.08 15.69 21.03
CA THR A 102 -34.40 16.67 21.86
C THR A 102 -33.49 16.02 22.89
N LEU A 103 -32.20 16.32 22.84
CA LEU A 103 -31.43 16.52 24.06
C LEU A 103 -30.44 17.67 23.86
N ARG A 104 -30.81 18.83 24.40
CA ARG A 104 -29.97 20.01 24.56
C ARG A 104 -28.71 19.65 25.33
N MET A 105 -27.55 20.07 24.85
CA MET A 105 -26.40 20.42 25.69
C MET A 105 -25.90 21.78 25.22
N GLN A 106 -26.11 22.81 26.03
CA GLN A 106 -25.63 24.16 25.76
C GLN A 106 -24.14 24.26 26.12
N PRO A 107 -23.33 25.00 25.35
CA PRO A 107 -21.95 25.32 25.68
C PRO A 107 -21.87 26.56 26.60
N CYS A 108 -21.05 26.49 27.64
CA CYS A 108 -20.60 27.69 28.37
C CYS A 108 -19.63 28.50 27.48
N ARG A 109 -20.05 29.73 27.17
CA ARG A 109 -19.25 30.92 26.79
C ARG A 109 -18.56 31.47 28.06
N ILE A 110 -17.43 32.18 28.09
CA ILE A 110 -16.45 32.79 27.17
C ILE A 110 -15.09 32.66 27.86
#